data_AF-A0A4W5QRH2-F1
#
_entry.id   AF-A0A4W5QRH2-F1
#
_cell.length_a   1.000
_cell.length_b   1.000
_cell.length_c   1.000
_cell.angle_alpha   90.00
_cell.angle_beta   90.00
_cell.angle_gamma   90.00
#
_symmetry.space_group_name_H-M   'P 1'
#
loop_
_entity.id
_entity.type
_entity.pdbx_description
1 polymer ?
#
loop_
_entity_poly.entity_id
_entity_poly.type
_entity_poly.pdbx_seq_one_letter_code
_entity_poly.pdbx_strand_id
1 'polypeptide(L)' 'MFLWMVIRTNEMLETKQLRQFFIGVLDIAGFEIFDYNSLEQLCINFTNEKLQKFFNHHMFVLEQEEYKKEG' A
#
# COMPACT_ATOMS: atom_id res chain seq x y z
N MET A 1 -10.73 -10.90 -18.00
CA MET A 1 -12.03 -10.35 -17.55
C MET A 1 -11.86 -9.34 -16.41
N PHE A 2 -11.28 -9.71 -15.26
CA PHE A 2 -11.09 -8.80 -14.11
C PHE A 2 -10.37 -7.49 -14.46
N LEU A 3 -9.19 -7.56 -15.11
CA LEU A 3 -8.45 -6.35 -15.51
C LEU A 3 -9.23 -5.44 -16.46
N TRP A 4 -10.06 -5.99 -17.34
CA TRP A 4 -10.91 -5.21 -18.22
C TRP A 4 -11.98 -4.43 -17.44
N MET A 5 -12.58 -5.04 -16.41
CA MET A 5 -13.53 -4.33 -15.54
C MET A 5 -12.85 -3.18 -14.79
N VAL A 6 -11.62 -3.37 -14.30
CA VAL A 6 -10.83 -2.30 -13.67
C VAL A 6 -10.63 -1.14 -14.64
N ILE A 7 -10.21 -1.42 -15.88
CA ILE A 7 -10.04 -0.40 -16.91
C ILE A 7 -11.35 0.35 -17.18
N ARG A 8 -12.45 -0.37 -17.40
CA ARG A 8 -13.77 0.25 -17.66
C ARG A 8 -14.27 1.09 -16.49
N THR A 9 -14.02 0.67 -15.26
CA THR A 9 -14.40 1.45 -14.07
C THR A 9 -13.57 2.73 -13.98
N ASN A 10 -12.26 2.65 -14.21
CA ASN A 10 -11.37 3.82 -14.20
C ASN A 10 -11.75 4.84 -15.27
N GLU A 11 -12.10 4.39 -16.49
CA GLU A 11 -12.57 5.27 -17.57
C GLU A 11 -13.85 6.04 -17.20
N MET A 12 -14.74 5.44 -16.42
CA MET A 12 -16.00 6.07 -15.98
C MET A 12 -15.79 7.04 -14.81
N LEU A 13 -14.77 6.83 -13.98
CA LEU A 13 -14.42 7.71 -12.85
C LEU A 13 -13.54 8.90 -13.27
N GLU A 14 -13.01 8.90 -14.50
CA GLU A 14 -12.16 9.97 -14.98
C GLU A 14 -12.95 11.24 -15.28
N THR A 15 -12.57 12.33 -14.60
CA THR A 15 -13.11 13.66 -14.80
C THR A 15 -12.02 14.53 -15.40
N LYS A 16 -12.25 15.19 -16.54
CA LYS A 16 -11.26 16.04 -17.25
C LYS A 16 -10.84 17.33 -16.50
N GLN A 17 -11.03 17.36 -15.19
CA GLN A 17 -10.63 18.45 -14.31
C GLN A 17 -9.17 18.26 -13.88
N LEU A 18 -8.48 19.37 -13.63
CA LEU A 18 -7.13 19.34 -13.08
C LEU A 18 -7.18 18.83 -11.62
N ARG A 19 -6.32 17.86 -11.30
CA ARG A 19 -6.19 17.28 -9.95
C ARG A 19 -4.81 17.64 -9.40
N GLN A 20 -4.76 18.23 -8.20
CA GLN A 20 -3.50 18.64 -7.56
C GLN A 20 -2.96 17.57 -6.59
N PHE A 21 -3.85 16.89 -5.87
CA PHE A 21 -3.53 15.87 -4.87
C PHE A 21 -4.55 14.73 -4.95
N PHE A 22 -4.20 13.58 -4.36
CA PHE A 22 -5.11 12.46 -4.17
C PHE A 22 -4.87 11.80 -2.82
N ILE A 23 -5.88 11.08 -2.33
CA ILE A 23 -5.78 10.19 -1.16
C ILE A 23 -5.91 8.77 -1.69
N GLY A 24 -4.85 7.97 -1.53
CA GLY A 24 -4.85 6.56 -1.89
C GLY A 24 -5.36 5.70 -0.73
N VAL A 25 -6.26 4.77 -1.02
CA VAL A 25 -6.67 3.72 -0.08
C VAL A 25 -6.11 2.39 -0.60
N LEU A 26 -5.39 1.68 0.26
CA LEU A 26 -4.79 0.38 -0.05
C LEU A 26 -5.55 -0.71 0.72
N ASP A 27 -6.12 -1.66 0.00
CA ASP A 27 -6.76 -2.86 0.55
C ASP A 27 -6.11 -4.10 -0.07
N ILE A 28 -5.39 -4.86 0.75
CA ILE A 28 -4.61 -6.04 0.34
C ILE A 28 -4.66 -7.11 1.43
N ALA A 29 -4.31 -8.35 1.09
CA ALA A 29 -4.17 -9.43 2.06
C ALA A 29 -3.04 -9.15 3.06
N GLY A 30 -3.28 -9.50 4.34
CA GLY A 30 -2.26 -9.50 5.39
C GLY A 30 -1.31 -10.69 5.28
N PHE A 31 -0.36 -10.78 6.21
CA PHE A 31 0.62 -11.88 6.26
C PHE A 31 -0.10 -13.22 6.50
N GLU A 32 0.22 -14.24 5.69
CA GLU A 32 -0.37 -15.57 5.73
C GLU A 32 0.64 -16.62 6.22
N ILE A 33 0.22 -17.47 7.16
CA ILE A 33 1.03 -18.59 7.64
C ILE A 33 0.12 -19.82 7.68
N PHE A 34 0.37 -20.76 6.76
CA PHE A 34 -0.37 -22.02 6.68
C PHE A 34 0.54 -23.24 6.86
N ASP A 35 -0.04 -24.41 7.07
CA ASP A 35 0.70 -25.69 7.14
C ASP A 35 1.44 -26.00 5.83
N TYR A 36 0.90 -25.55 4.70
CA TYR A 36 1.54 -25.61 3.38
C TYR A 36 1.49 -24.22 2.74
N ASN A 37 2.66 -23.69 2.40
CA ASN A 37 2.81 -22.39 1.75
C ASN A 37 3.40 -22.61 0.35
N SER A 38 2.77 -22.00 -0.66
CA SER A 38 3.25 -22.03 -2.04
C SER A 38 3.73 -20.65 -2.49
N LEU A 39 3.93 -20.48 -3.80
CA LEU A 39 4.42 -19.23 -4.39
C LEU A 39 3.49 -18.04 -4.07
N GLU A 40 2.19 -18.30 -3.97
CA GLU A 40 1.15 -17.33 -3.65
C GLU A 40 1.39 -16.68 -2.27
N GLN A 41 1.62 -17.50 -1.23
CA GLN A 41 1.95 -16.99 0.11
C GLN A 41 3.27 -16.22 0.10
N LEU A 42 4.27 -16.64 -0.68
CA LEU A 42 5.51 -15.89 -0.83
C LEU A 42 5.26 -14.48 -1.39
N CYS A 43 4.44 -14.35 -2.44
CA CYS A 43 4.07 -13.05 -3.02
C CYS A 43 3.36 -12.14 -2.01
N ILE A 44 2.41 -12.69 -1.25
CA ILE A 44 1.66 -11.95 -0.21
C ILE A 44 2.57 -11.52 0.94
N ASN A 45 3.34 -12.45 1.49
CA ASN A 45 4.21 -12.20 2.64
C ASN A 45 5.37 -11.28 2.29
N PHE A 46 5.96 -11.41 1.10
CA PHE A 46 7.00 -10.49 0.64
C PHE A 46 6.47 -9.07 0.48
N THR A 47 5.25 -8.91 -0.03
CA THR A 47 4.60 -7.60 -0.12
C THR A 47 4.38 -6.99 1.28
N ASN A 48 3.88 -7.79 2.23
CA ASN A 48 3.69 -7.37 3.61
C ASN A 48 5.01 -6.98 4.29
N GLU A 49 6.09 -7.73 4.05
CA GLU A 49 7.42 -7.40 4.60
C GLU A 49 7.93 -6.04 4.09
N LYS A 50 7.71 -5.74 2.79
CA LYS A 50 8.05 -4.42 2.23
C LYS A 50 7.20 -3.30 2.83
N LEU A 51 5.91 -3.54 3.06
CA LEU A 51 5.02 -2.56 3.69
C LEU A 51 5.38 -2.32 5.15
N GLN A 52 5.71 -3.36 5.90
CA GLN A 52 6.19 -3.22 7.28
C GLN A 52 7.48 -2.40 7.32
N LYS A 53 8.43 -2.66 6.41
CA LYS A 53 9.65 -1.86 6.28
C LYS A 53 9.34 -0.39 5.97
N PHE A 54 8.39 -0.13 5.07
CA PHE A 54 7.95 1.23 4.74
C PHE A 54 7.36 1.94 5.97
N PHE A 55 6.45 1.27 6.69
CA PHE A 55 5.84 1.80 7.91
C PHE A 55 6.90 2.12 8.98
N ASN A 56 7.80 1.17 9.26
CA ASN A 56 8.87 1.34 10.25
C ASN A 56 9.76 2.55 9.90
N HIS A 57 10.12 2.69 8.63
CA HIS A 57 10.93 3.83 8.19
C HIS A 57 10.19 5.16 8.37
N HIS A 58 8.93 5.22 7.94
CA HIS A 58 8.12 6.42 8.05
C HIS A 58 7.93 6.85 9.51
N MET A 59 7.59 5.90 10.39
CA MET A 59 7.45 6.19 11.82
C MET A 59 8.75 6.68 12.44
N PHE A 60 9.87 6.04 12.11
CA PHE A 60 11.17 6.45 12.63
C PHE A 60 11.54 7.89 12.23
N VAL A 61 11.29 8.27 10.98
CA VAL A 61 11.54 9.65 10.51
C VAL A 61 10.67 10.65 11.28
N LEU A 62 9.39 10.35 11.46
CA LEU A 62 8.47 11.21 12.20
C LEU A 62 8.89 11.37 13.67
N GLU A 63 9.33 10.30 14.30
CA GLU A 63 9.81 10.34 15.68
C GLU A 63 11.06 11.22 15.82
N GLN A 64 12.01 11.11 14.90
CA GLN A 64 13.19 11.98 14.87
C GLN A 64 12.85 13.46 14.65
N GLU A 65 11.85 13.75 13.81
CA GLU A 65 11.38 15.12 13.59
C GLU A 65 10.76 15.70 14.85
N GLU A 66 10.03 14.89 15.62
CA GLU A 66 9.41 15.34 16.86
C GLU A 66 10.47 15.64 17.94
N TYR A 67 11.45 14.75 18.14
CA TYR A 67 12.56 15.02 19.06
C TYR A 67 13.34 16.29 18.72
N LYS A 68 13.46 16.64 17.43
CA LYS A 68 14.11 17.89 16.99
C LYS A 68 13.28 19.15 17.24
N LYS A 69 11.95 19.04 17.35
CA LYS A 69 11.09 20.19 17.67
C LYS A 69 11.06 20.47 19.16
N GLU A 70 11.23 19.44 19.99
CA GLU A 70 11.20 19.55 21.45
C GLU A 70 12.53 19.98 22.07
N GLY A 71 13.65 19.80 21.35
CA GLY A 71 15.00 20.26 21.75
C GLY A 71 15.37 21.62 21.18
#